data_AF-A0A968BZ31-F1
#
_entry.id   AF-A0A968BZ31-F1
#
_cell.length_a   1.000
_cell.length_b   1.000
_cell.length_c   1.000
_cell.angle_alpha   90.00
_cell.angle_beta   90.00
_cell.angle_gamma   90.00
#
_symmetry.space_group_name_H-M   'P 1'
#
loop_
_entity.id
_entity.type
_entity.pdbx_description
1 polymer ?
#
loop_
_entity_poly.entity_id
_entity_poly.type
_entity_poly.pdbx_seq_one_letter_code
_entity_poly.pdbx_strand_id
1 'polypeptide(L)'
;VGKIYGWLIDNGADRISGVNCVSGPRSNPHPHDYSDRMIRPGELVFIDIMSHYLGYATCYYRTFAVTRSTQRQRDVYKRAYDWMQASIDVVRPGVTTADVASAWP
;
A
#
# COMPACT_ATOMS: atom_id res chain seq x y z
N VAL A 1 11.03 -0.03 -8.75
CA VAL A 1 10.94 1.34 -8.20
C VAL A 1 11.24 2.42 -9.24
N GLY A 2 12.40 2.42 -9.91
CA GLY A 2 12.75 3.46 -10.90
C GLY A 2 11.70 3.73 -12.00
N LYS A 3 11.04 2.68 -12.52
CA LYS A 3 9.94 2.85 -13.50
C LYS A 3 8.75 3.66 -12.97
N ILE A 4 8.41 3.49 -11.69
CA ILE A 4 7.31 4.24 -11.05
C ILE A 4 7.75 5.70 -10.87
N TYR A 5 8.99 5.93 -10.41
CA TYR A 5 9.55 7.28 -10.30
C TYR A 5 9.52 8.02 -11.63
N GLY A 6 10.05 7.41 -12.70
CA GLY A 6 10.06 8.00 -14.03
C GLY A 6 8.65 8.35 -14.51
N TRP A 7 7.72 7.39 -14.42
CA TRP A 7 6.33 7.63 -14.81
C TRP A 7 5.67 8.77 -14.02
N LEU A 8 5.90 8.85 -12.70
CA LEU A 8 5.35 9.94 -11.88
C LEU A 8 5.89 11.31 -12.31
N ILE A 9 7.19 11.42 -12.56
CA ILE A 9 7.82 12.66 -13.05
C ILE A 9 7.28 13.03 -14.43
N ASP A 10 7.24 12.07 -15.35
CA ASP A 10 6.74 12.26 -16.72
C ASP A 10 5.26 12.70 -16.76
N ASN A 11 4.50 12.40 -15.69
CA ASN A 11 3.09 12.74 -15.56
C ASN A 11 2.84 13.91 -14.58
N GLY A 12 3.87 14.71 -14.27
CA GLY A 12 3.72 16.00 -13.61
C GLY A 12 3.79 15.96 -12.09
N ALA A 13 4.26 14.88 -11.47
CA ALA A 13 4.53 14.91 -10.02
C ALA A 13 5.65 15.92 -9.70
N ASP A 14 5.36 16.90 -8.83
CA ASP A 14 6.33 17.92 -8.44
C ASP A 14 7.36 17.39 -7.44
N ARG A 15 6.95 16.41 -6.63
CA ARG A 15 7.79 15.77 -5.61
C ARG A 15 7.34 14.33 -5.41
N ILE A 16 8.30 13.45 -5.15
CA ILE A 16 8.05 12.07 -4.74
C ILE A 16 8.66 11.90 -3.36
N SER A 17 7.81 11.63 -2.35
CA SER A 17 8.27 11.39 -0.97
C SER A 17 8.86 10.00 -0.80
N GLY A 18 8.38 9.03 -1.58
CA GLY A 18 8.92 7.68 -1.57
C GLY A 18 8.10 6.74 -2.44
N VAL A 19 8.73 5.64 -2.83
CA VAL A 19 8.08 4.51 -3.47
C VAL A 19 8.65 3.26 -2.84
N ASN A 20 7.82 2.55 -2.09
CA ASN A 20 8.19 1.31 -1.43
C ASN A 20 7.73 0.12 -2.28
N CYS A 21 8.55 -0.92 -2.34
CA CYS A 21 8.25 -2.11 -3.12
C CYS A 21 8.84 -3.32 -2.41
N VAL A 22 8.00 -4.02 -1.65
CA VAL A 22 8.40 -5.12 -0.79
C VAL A 22 7.72 -6.41 -1.24
N SER A 23 8.49 -7.48 -1.39
CA SER A 23 8.00 -8.77 -1.87
C SER A 23 8.33 -9.92 -0.93
N GLY A 24 7.39 -10.86 -0.83
CA GLY A 24 7.59 -12.14 -0.15
C GLY A 24 7.99 -11.97 1.33
N PRO A 25 8.96 -12.75 1.84
CA PRO A 25 9.33 -12.75 3.26
C PRO A 25 9.77 -11.40 3.83
N ARG A 26 10.22 -10.45 2.98
CA ARG A 26 10.58 -9.10 3.45
C ARG A 26 9.37 -8.30 3.93
N SER A 27 8.14 -8.72 3.66
CA SER A 27 6.95 -7.96 4.05
C SER A 27 6.62 -8.05 5.54
N ASN A 28 7.33 -8.88 6.31
CA ASN A 28 7.08 -9.05 7.74
C ASN A 28 8.40 -9.22 8.53
N PRO A 29 8.80 -8.26 9.39
CA PRO A 29 8.18 -6.95 9.57
C PRO A 29 8.30 -6.09 8.29
N HIS A 30 7.33 -5.20 8.05
CA HIS A 30 7.31 -4.37 6.85
C HIS A 30 8.35 -3.23 6.95
N PRO A 31 9.35 -3.14 6.04
CA PRO A 31 10.49 -2.24 6.21
C PRO A 31 10.27 -0.81 5.71
N HIS A 32 9.16 -0.51 5.02
CA HIS A 32 8.93 0.78 4.34
C HIS A 32 10.11 1.21 3.45
N ASP A 33 10.61 0.28 2.62
CA ASP A 33 11.72 0.51 1.69
C ASP A 33 11.61 -0.42 0.47
N TYR A 34 12.54 -0.32 -0.48
CA TYR A 34 12.76 -1.28 -1.55
C TYR A 34 14.11 -1.99 -1.40
N SER A 35 14.45 -2.92 -2.29
CA SER A 35 15.79 -3.52 -2.36
C SER A 35 16.04 -4.13 -3.73
N ASP A 36 17.26 -4.63 -3.95
CA ASP A 36 17.64 -5.37 -5.16
C ASP A 36 17.09 -6.81 -5.19
N ARG A 37 16.19 -7.16 -4.26
CA ARG A 37 15.58 -8.49 -4.20
C ARG A 37 14.71 -8.73 -5.43
N MET A 38 14.98 -9.81 -6.13
CA MET A 38 14.13 -10.27 -7.22
C MET A 38 12.79 -10.82 -6.68
N ILE A 39 11.70 -10.29 -7.22
CA ILE A 39 10.31 -10.74 -6.99
C ILE A 39 10.14 -12.15 -7.58
N ARG A 40 9.45 -13.05 -6.86
CA ARG A 40 9.26 -14.46 -7.28
C ARG A 40 7.79 -14.82 -7.51
N PRO A 41 7.49 -15.78 -8.40
CA PRO A 41 6.13 -16.31 -8.57
C PRO A 41 5.52 -16.82 -7.27
N GLY A 42 4.22 -16.55 -7.07
CA GLY A 42 3.48 -16.95 -5.87
C GLY A 42 3.65 -16.01 -4.67
N GLU A 43 4.47 -14.97 -4.77
CA GLU A 43 4.63 -13.97 -3.72
C GLU A 43 3.53 -12.90 -3.76
N LEU A 44 3.31 -12.28 -2.60
CA LEU A 44 2.64 -11.00 -2.52
C LEU A 44 3.69 -9.88 -2.63
N VAL A 45 3.34 -8.82 -3.36
CA VAL A 45 4.12 -7.60 -3.53
C VAL A 45 3.31 -6.43 -3.01
N PHE A 46 3.85 -5.75 -2.02
CA PHE A 46 3.28 -4.54 -1.42
C PHE A 46 3.93 -3.35 -2.07
N ILE A 47 3.11 -2.50 -2.69
CA ILE A 47 3.55 -1.25 -3.33
C ILE A 47 2.87 -0.10 -2.63
N ASP A 48 3.70 0.83 -2.19
CA ASP A 48 3.32 2.09 -1.55
C ASP A 48 3.93 3.21 -2.39
N ILE A 49 3.09 4.17 -2.76
CA ILE A 49 3.48 5.32 -3.57
C ILE A 49 3.07 6.59 -2.85
N MET A 50 4.05 7.46 -2.60
CA MET A 50 3.86 8.76 -1.98
C MET A 50 4.35 9.85 -2.94
N SER A 51 3.42 10.56 -3.56
CA SER A 51 3.70 11.58 -4.59
C SER A 51 2.89 12.85 -4.39
N HIS A 52 3.40 13.96 -4.92
CA HIS A 52 2.81 15.28 -4.75
C HIS A 52 2.51 15.92 -6.10
N TYR A 53 1.36 16.60 -6.18
CA TYR A 53 0.97 17.40 -7.34
C TYR A 53 0.36 18.72 -6.85
N LEU A 54 0.87 19.85 -7.33
CA LEU A 54 0.54 21.21 -6.90
C LEU A 54 0.58 21.39 -5.37
N GLY A 55 1.53 20.72 -4.72
CA GLY A 55 1.68 20.69 -3.25
C GLY A 55 0.71 19.75 -2.51
N TYR A 56 -0.22 19.09 -3.20
CA TYR A 56 -1.11 18.09 -2.60
C TYR A 56 -0.43 16.72 -2.55
N ALA A 57 -0.27 16.18 -1.34
CA ALA A 57 0.30 14.87 -1.12
C ALA A 57 -0.74 13.76 -1.33
N THR A 58 -0.32 12.69 -1.99
CA THR A 58 -1.06 11.44 -2.11
C THR A 58 -0.23 10.31 -1.52
N CYS A 59 -0.89 9.38 -0.85
CA CYS A 59 -0.28 8.16 -0.32
C CYS A 59 -1.27 7.02 -0.52
N TYR A 60 -0.90 6.00 -1.30
CA TYR A 60 -1.76 4.85 -1.52
C TYR A 60 -0.99 3.54 -1.60
N TYR A 61 -1.66 2.47 -1.17
CA TYR A 61 -1.09 1.16 -0.97
C TYR A 61 -1.87 0.13 -1.78
N ARG A 62 -1.17 -0.76 -2.49
CA ARG A 62 -1.77 -1.91 -3.17
C ARG A 62 -0.92 -3.15 -2.99
N THR A 63 -1.60 -4.29 -2.90
CA THR A 63 -0.97 -5.62 -2.79
C THR A 63 -1.28 -6.43 -4.04
N PHE A 64 -0.25 -6.94 -4.69
CA PHE A 64 -0.36 -7.73 -5.91
C PHE A 64 0.13 -9.16 -5.67
N ALA A 65 -0.56 -10.15 -6.23
CA ALA A 65 -0.07 -11.52 -6.26
C ALA A 65 0.68 -11.78 -7.58
N VAL A 66 1.90 -12.32 -7.49
CA VAL A 66 2.73 -12.59 -8.66
C VAL A 66 2.29 -13.90 -9.29
N THR A 67 1.88 -13.86 -10.57
CA THR A 67 1.33 -14.99 -11.35
C THR A 67 -0.04 -15.47 -10.86
N ARG A 68 -0.18 -15.90 -9.61
CA ARG A 68 -1.45 -16.39 -9.03
C ARG A 68 -1.48 -16.22 -7.52
N SER A 69 -2.68 -16.09 -6.95
CA SER A 69 -2.88 -16.09 -5.49
C SER A 69 -3.30 -17.47 -4.98
N THR A 70 -2.88 -17.80 -3.75
CA THR A 70 -3.44 -18.93 -2.99
C THR A 70 -4.74 -18.52 -2.30
N GLN A 71 -5.55 -19.49 -1.88
CA GLN A 71 -6.77 -19.19 -1.10
C GLN A 71 -6.41 -18.44 0.19
N ARG A 72 -5.36 -18.89 0.89
CA ARG A 72 -4.88 -18.24 2.11
C ARG A 72 -4.50 -16.78 1.90
N GLN A 73 -3.84 -16.44 0.79
CA GLN A 73 -3.50 -15.04 0.46
C GLN A 73 -4.75 -14.20 0.22
N ARG A 74 -5.74 -14.75 -0.49
CA ARG A 74 -7.04 -14.08 -0.70
C ARG A 74 -7.78 -13.85 0.62
N ASP A 75 -7.81 -14.84 1.50
CA ASP A 75 -8.51 -14.74 2.78
C ASP A 75 -7.88 -13.66 3.68
N VAL A 76 -6.54 -13.61 3.74
CA VAL A 76 -5.81 -12.59 4.51
C VAL A 76 -6.01 -11.20 3.90
N TYR A 77 -5.92 -11.08 2.57
CA TYR A 77 -6.18 -9.82 1.89
C TYR A 77 -7.61 -9.33 2.14
N LYS A 78 -8.62 -10.21 2.01
CA LYS A 78 -10.01 -9.88 2.26
C LYS A 78 -10.20 -9.39 3.69
N ARG A 79 -9.62 -10.07 4.67
CA ARG A 79 -9.70 -9.66 6.07
C ARG A 79 -9.12 -8.25 6.28
N ALA A 80 -7.94 -7.97 5.73
CA ALA A 80 -7.33 -6.65 5.82
C ALA A 80 -8.17 -5.56 5.11
N TYR A 81 -8.77 -5.91 3.97
CA TYR A 81 -9.69 -5.03 3.25
C TYR A 81 -10.96 -4.73 4.06
N ASP A 82 -11.56 -5.75 4.69
CA ASP A 82 -12.75 -5.60 5.51
C ASP A 82 -12.48 -4.68 6.71
N TRP A 83 -11.31 -4.79 7.37
CA TRP A 83 -10.91 -3.87 8.44
C TRP A 83 -10.75 -2.42 7.95
N MET A 84 -10.12 -2.24 6.79
CA MET A 84 -9.97 -0.91 6.19
C MET A 84 -11.33 -0.30 5.87
N GLN A 85 -12.23 -1.07 5.25
CA GLN A 85 -13.56 -0.59 4.90
C GLN A 85 -14.39 -0.24 6.16
N ALA A 86 -14.35 -1.09 7.19
CA ALA A 86 -15.02 -0.80 8.46
C ALA A 86 -14.52 0.53 9.07
N SER A 87 -13.22 0.82 8.99
CA SER A 87 -12.67 2.10 9.46
C SER A 87 -13.11 3.29 8.60
N ILE A 88 -13.22 3.12 7.28
CA ILE A 88 -13.70 4.16 6.35
C ILE A 88 -15.18 4.49 6.62
N ASP A 89 -16.00 3.47 6.90
CA ASP A 89 -17.43 3.64 7.15
C ASP A 89 -17.72 4.44 8.45
N VAL A 90 -16.75 4.52 9.37
CA VAL A 90 -16.84 5.37 10.56
C VAL A 90 -16.64 6.86 10.23
N VAL A 91 -15.88 7.18 9.17
CA VAL A 91 -15.43 8.55 8.88
C VAL A 91 -16.61 9.43 8.45
N ARG A 92 -17.00 10.36 9.34
CA ARG A 92 -18.01 11.40 9.09
C ARG A 92 -17.79 12.61 9.99
N PRO A 93 -18.36 13.79 9.68
CA PRO A 93 -18.24 14.96 10.56
C PRO A 93 -18.65 14.64 12.00
N GLY A 94 -17.81 15.02 12.97
CA GLY A 94 -18.06 14.87 14.40
C GLY A 94 -17.47 13.62 15.06
N VAL A 95 -16.93 12.65 14.31
CA VAL A 95 -16.22 11.50 14.90
C VAL A 95 -14.79 11.84 15.29
N THR A 96 -14.26 11.16 16.30
CA THR A 96 -12.88 11.29 16.75
C THR A 96 -11.97 10.25 16.07
N THR A 97 -10.66 10.45 16.18
CA THR A 97 -9.68 9.45 15.74
C THR A 97 -9.74 8.16 16.57
N ALA A 98 -10.21 8.23 17.83
CA ALA A 98 -10.43 7.06 18.67
C ALA A 98 -11.60 6.19 18.16
N ASP A 99 -12.68 6.82 17.66
CA ASP A 99 -13.80 6.10 17.06
C ASP A 99 -13.35 5.29 15.84
N VAL A 100 -12.56 5.91 14.94
CA VAL A 100 -11.99 5.22 13.78
C VAL A 100 -11.04 4.09 14.21
N ALA A 101 -10.19 4.35 15.22
CA ALA A 101 -9.24 3.36 15.73
C ALA A 101 -9.95 2.11 16.31
N SER A 102 -11.12 2.28 16.93
CA SER A 102 -11.92 1.18 17.48
C SER A 102 -12.43 0.17 16.44
N ALA A 103 -12.39 0.52 15.15
CA ALA A 103 -12.78 -0.36 14.06
C ALA A 103 -11.64 -1.30 13.60
N TRP A 104 -10.41 -1.07 14.07
CA TRP A 104 -9.25 -1.91 13.77
C TRP A 104 -9.09 -3.04 14.80
N PRO A 105 -8.44 -4.16 14.43
CA PRO A 105 -8.14 -5.28 15.33
C PRO A 105 -7.24 -4.91 16.52
#